data_AF-A0A7J6SJ00-F1
#
_entry.id   AF-A0A7J6SJ00-F1
#
_cell.length_a   1.000
_cell.length_b   1.000
_cell.length_c   1.000
_cell.angle_alpha   90.00
_cell.angle_beta   90.00
_cell.angle_gamma   90.00
#
_symmetry.space_group_name_H-M   'P 1'
#
loop_
_entity.id
_entity.type
_entity.pdbx_description
1 polymer ?
#
loop_
_entity_poly.entity_id
_entity_poly.type
_entity_poly.pdbx_seq_one_letter_code
_entity_poly.pdbx_strand_id
1 'polypeptide(L)'
;MKLSLLFGHSILAAVAAQGPLRRTCSQTSFCRRYRDWIGLSEEFRSSYYIPASPLCSSSTGTFNATVKLSALGEEGPDVFLLQLRFYEDGTVRFTMDENHAIVGDIRTRYVIPSGDIIQDENMPLAKDLEYTYSQEEKSSTFRVDKSTVVKLMHAGVILTVAVDGQVVQTINSKNHLVIE
;
A
#
# COMPACT_ATOMS: atom_id res chain seq x y z
N MET A 1 82.51 -14.43 -6.10
CA MET A 1 81.71 -14.86 -4.93
C MET A 1 80.27 -14.46 -5.19
N LYS A 2 79.33 -15.40 -5.06
CA LYS A 2 77.88 -15.26 -5.29
C LYS A 2 77.29 -14.12 -4.43
N LEU A 3 76.30 -13.39 -4.93
CA LEU A 3 74.89 -13.58 -4.52
C LEU A 3 73.95 -12.67 -5.33
N SER A 4 73.00 -13.31 -6.03
CA SER A 4 71.82 -12.70 -6.62
C SER A 4 70.92 -12.06 -5.56
N LEU A 5 70.29 -10.93 -5.87
CA LEU A 5 69.00 -10.57 -5.29
C LEU A 5 68.15 -9.85 -6.35
N LEU A 6 67.34 -10.67 -7.03
CA LEU A 6 66.16 -10.24 -7.77
C LEU A 6 65.12 -9.75 -6.76
N PHE A 7 64.95 -8.43 -6.63
CA PHE A 7 63.77 -7.88 -5.97
C PHE A 7 62.62 -7.82 -6.98
N GLY A 8 62.04 -8.98 -7.26
CA GLY A 8 60.72 -9.07 -7.88
C GLY A 8 59.67 -8.57 -6.89
N HIS A 9 59.35 -7.27 -6.96
CA HIS A 9 58.18 -6.73 -6.28
C HIS A 9 56.95 -7.26 -6.98
N SER A 10 56.41 -8.36 -6.44
CA SER A 10 55.08 -8.84 -6.73
C SER A 10 54.09 -7.74 -6.32
N ILE A 11 53.69 -6.90 -7.27
CA ILE A 11 52.46 -6.11 -7.16
C ILE A 11 51.32 -7.12 -7.35
N LEU A 12 51.07 -7.91 -6.31
CA LEU A 12 49.84 -8.68 -6.18
C LEU A 12 48.73 -7.64 -5.97
N ALA A 13 48.05 -7.34 -7.06
CA ALA A 13 46.82 -6.57 -7.08
C ALA A 13 45.82 -7.25 -6.13
N ALA A 14 45.72 -6.74 -4.90
CA ALA A 14 44.58 -6.99 -4.04
C ALA A 14 43.43 -6.14 -4.57
N VAL A 15 42.84 -6.58 -5.68
CA VAL A 15 41.46 -6.20 -5.99
C VAL A 15 40.62 -6.95 -4.97
N ALA A 16 40.47 -6.37 -3.78
CA ALA A 16 39.42 -6.76 -2.87
C ALA A 16 38.11 -6.46 -3.61
N ALA A 17 37.57 -7.48 -4.28
CA ALA A 17 36.19 -7.49 -4.69
C ALA A 17 35.37 -7.41 -3.40
N GLN A 18 35.13 -6.17 -2.93
CA GLN A 18 34.06 -5.91 -1.99
C GLN A 18 32.79 -6.26 -2.75
N GLY A 19 32.35 -7.51 -2.62
CA GLY A 19 31.02 -7.91 -3.05
C GLY A 19 30.03 -6.90 -2.46
N PRO A 20 28.97 -6.52 -3.19
CA PRO A 20 28.10 -5.45 -2.75
C PRO A 20 27.57 -5.75 -1.35
N LEU A 21 27.91 -4.89 -0.38
CA LEU A 21 27.42 -4.97 0.99
C LEU A 21 25.90 -4.84 0.95
N ARG A 22 25.20 -5.97 0.96
CA ARG A 22 23.74 -6.00 1.01
C ARG A 22 23.29 -5.59 2.39
N ARG A 23 22.49 -4.54 2.48
CA ARG A 23 21.89 -4.10 3.74
C ARG A 23 20.87 -5.13 4.20
N THR A 24 20.94 -5.53 5.46
CA THR A 24 19.89 -6.31 6.11
C THR A 24 18.73 -5.39 6.51
N CYS A 25 17.59 -6.00 6.88
CA CYS A 25 16.46 -5.24 7.39
C CYS A 25 16.77 -4.47 8.67
N SER A 26 17.62 -5.00 9.57
CA SER A 26 18.03 -4.33 10.80
C SER A 26 18.94 -3.11 10.56
N GLN A 27 19.66 -3.10 9.44
CA GLN A 27 20.52 -2.01 8.99
C GLN A 27 19.74 -0.90 8.25
N THR A 28 18.46 -1.11 7.94
CA THR A 28 17.62 -0.17 7.19
C THR A 28 16.46 0.30 8.06
N SER A 29 16.41 1.59 8.38
CA SER A 29 15.51 2.13 9.41
C SER A 29 14.02 1.87 9.16
N PHE A 30 13.52 2.08 7.93
CA PHE A 30 12.11 1.83 7.60
C PHE A 30 11.76 0.33 7.75
N CYS A 31 12.65 -0.56 7.31
CA CYS A 31 12.43 -2.00 7.38
C CYS A 31 12.38 -2.48 8.84
N ARG A 32 13.30 -1.97 9.67
CA ARG A 32 13.29 -2.22 11.11
C ARG A 32 12.00 -1.74 11.77
N ARG A 33 11.59 -0.48 11.55
CA ARG A 33 10.35 0.06 12.12
C ARG A 33 9.10 -0.71 11.68
N TYR A 34 9.02 -1.09 10.40
CA TYR A 34 7.91 -1.91 9.91
C TYR A 34 7.89 -3.29 10.57
N ARG A 35 9.06 -3.93 10.77
CA ARG A 35 9.15 -5.21 11.48
C ARG A 35 8.72 -5.09 12.94
N ASP A 36 9.15 -4.03 13.61
CA ASP A 36 8.76 -3.75 14.99
C ASP A 36 7.24 -3.52 15.06
N TRP A 37 6.68 -2.76 14.11
CA TRP A 37 5.24 -2.52 13.96
C TRP A 37 4.42 -3.80 13.80
N ILE A 38 4.77 -4.68 12.85
CA ILE A 38 4.04 -5.94 12.65
C ILE A 38 4.26 -6.94 13.80
N GLY A 39 5.28 -6.70 14.65
CA GLY A 39 5.56 -7.47 15.85
C GLY A 39 4.71 -7.06 17.07
N LEU A 40 4.08 -5.87 17.04
CA LEU A 40 3.11 -5.45 18.06
C LEU A 40 1.86 -6.34 18.02
N SER A 41 1.21 -6.55 19.18
CA SER A 41 -0.14 -7.13 19.19
C SER A 41 -1.13 -6.19 18.50
N GLU A 42 -2.21 -6.75 17.96
CA GLU A 42 -3.20 -5.99 17.19
C GLU A 42 -3.79 -4.81 17.96
N GLU A 43 -3.96 -4.95 19.28
CA GLU A 43 -4.51 -3.89 20.15
C GLU A 43 -3.61 -2.65 20.26
N PHE A 44 -2.29 -2.80 20.06
CA PHE A 44 -1.32 -1.70 20.12
C PHE A 44 -1.04 -1.08 18.75
N ARG A 45 -1.56 -1.67 17.67
CA ARG A 45 -1.45 -1.08 16.33
C ARG A 45 -2.56 -0.07 16.15
N SER A 46 -2.20 1.21 16.06
CA SER A 46 -3.11 2.27 15.63
C SER A 46 -3.75 1.88 14.29
N SER A 47 -5.08 1.78 14.28
CA SER A 47 -5.82 1.44 13.08
C SER A 47 -6.09 2.68 12.22
N TYR A 48 -6.33 2.42 10.94
CA TYR A 48 -6.92 3.37 10.02
C TYR A 48 -8.44 3.14 9.99
N TYR A 49 -9.21 4.19 9.76
CA TYR A 49 -10.64 4.01 9.52
C TYR A 49 -11.18 5.03 8.52
N ILE A 50 -12.20 4.63 7.78
CA ILE A 50 -13.02 5.51 6.95
C ILE A 50 -14.18 6.01 7.82
N PRO A 51 -14.46 7.33 7.87
CA PRO A 51 -15.65 7.84 8.55
C PRO A 51 -16.93 7.16 8.03
N ALA A 52 -17.92 6.94 8.89
CA ALA A 52 -19.11 6.14 8.56
C ALA A 52 -20.06 6.87 7.58
N SER A 53 -19.68 6.89 6.30
CA SER A 53 -20.44 7.50 5.21
C SER A 53 -20.25 6.72 3.90
N PRO A 54 -21.17 6.87 2.93
CA PRO A 54 -20.96 6.35 1.59
C PRO A 54 -19.69 6.93 0.95
N LEU A 55 -18.97 6.11 0.18
CA LEU A 55 -17.86 6.59 -0.66
C LEU A 55 -18.36 7.52 -1.76
N CYS A 56 -17.52 8.49 -2.12
CA CYS A 56 -17.80 9.45 -3.19
C CYS A 56 -17.36 8.88 -4.55
N SER A 57 -18.29 8.71 -5.48
CA SER A 57 -17.93 8.40 -6.87
C SER A 57 -17.37 9.65 -7.57
N SER A 58 -16.14 9.57 -8.08
CA SER A 58 -15.54 10.65 -8.90
C SER A 58 -15.76 10.46 -10.39
N SER A 59 -15.94 9.22 -10.82
CA SER A 59 -16.18 8.81 -12.20
C SER A 59 -16.71 7.39 -12.20
N THR A 60 -17.18 6.94 -13.36
CA THR A 60 -17.57 5.54 -13.58
C THR A 60 -16.43 4.60 -13.17
N GLY A 61 -16.72 3.65 -12.29
CA GLY A 61 -15.73 2.68 -11.79
C GLY A 61 -14.69 3.24 -10.82
N THR A 62 -14.78 4.50 -10.36
CA THR A 62 -13.84 5.09 -9.38
C THR A 62 -14.57 5.67 -8.17
N PHE A 63 -14.11 5.28 -6.98
CA PHE A 63 -14.66 5.69 -5.69
C PHE A 63 -13.56 6.19 -4.76
N ASN A 64 -13.86 7.24 -3.99
CA ASN A 64 -12.93 7.86 -3.08
C ASN A 64 -13.49 7.93 -1.65
N ALA A 65 -12.57 7.92 -0.69
CA ALA A 65 -12.85 8.12 0.72
C ALA A 65 -11.75 8.96 1.37
N THR A 66 -12.07 9.64 2.46
CA THR A 66 -11.06 10.08 3.41
C THR A 66 -10.80 8.98 4.43
N VAL A 67 -9.58 8.93 4.95
CA VAL A 67 -9.15 7.94 5.94
C VAL A 67 -8.46 8.66 7.09
N LYS A 68 -8.88 8.30 8.30
CA LYS A 68 -8.40 8.83 9.57
C LYS A 68 -7.50 7.83 10.26
N LEU A 69 -6.60 8.35 11.10
CA LEU A 69 -5.78 7.54 11.99
C LEU A 69 -6.43 7.53 13.38
N SER A 70 -6.78 6.35 13.89
CA SER A 70 -7.48 6.20 15.18
C SER A 70 -6.71 6.82 16.35
N ALA A 71 -5.38 6.88 16.26
CA ALA A 71 -4.53 7.51 17.28
C ALA A 71 -4.77 9.03 17.46
N LEU A 72 -5.39 9.69 16.47
CA LEU A 72 -5.71 11.11 16.52
C LEU A 72 -7.13 11.38 17.05
N GLY A 73 -7.90 10.33 17.35
CA GLY A 73 -9.27 10.43 17.84
C GLY A 73 -10.29 10.83 16.76
N GLU A 74 -11.57 10.84 17.14
CA GLU A 74 -12.69 11.10 16.22
C GLU A 74 -12.71 12.55 15.69
N GLU A 75 -12.19 13.51 16.45
CA GLU A 75 -12.05 14.91 16.02
C GLU A 75 -10.72 15.16 15.28
N GLY A 76 -9.89 14.12 15.12
CA GLY A 76 -8.64 14.19 14.38
C GLY A 76 -8.87 14.49 12.90
N PRO A 77 -7.83 14.92 12.16
CA PRO A 77 -8.01 15.26 10.76
C PRO A 77 -8.02 14.03 9.83
N ASP A 78 -8.58 14.23 8.64
CA ASP A 78 -8.63 13.27 7.54
C ASP A 78 -7.27 13.19 6.83
N VAL A 79 -6.33 12.49 7.46
CA VAL A 79 -4.90 12.49 7.07
C VAL A 79 -4.59 11.80 5.74
N PHE A 80 -5.44 10.89 5.27
CA PHE A 80 -5.22 10.16 4.02
C PHE A 80 -6.44 10.20 3.10
N LEU A 81 -6.17 10.05 1.80
CA LEU A 81 -7.15 9.82 0.75
C LEU A 81 -7.02 8.39 0.25
N LEU A 82 -8.15 7.72 0.10
CA LEU A 82 -8.25 6.39 -0.47
C LEU A 82 -9.01 6.45 -1.78
N GLN A 83 -8.52 5.73 -2.79
CA GLN A 83 -9.19 5.55 -4.07
C GLN A 83 -9.28 4.06 -4.42
N LEU A 84 -10.48 3.63 -4.79
CA LEU A 84 -10.75 2.36 -5.44
C LEU A 84 -11.04 2.62 -6.92
N ARG A 85 -10.34 1.93 -7.81
CA ARG A 85 -10.69 1.83 -9.23
C ARG A 85 -11.02 0.39 -9.58
N PHE A 86 -12.09 0.21 -10.34
CA PHE A 86 -12.55 -1.07 -10.84
C PHE A 86 -12.44 -1.06 -12.36
N TYR A 87 -11.85 -2.10 -12.93
CA TYR A 87 -11.65 -2.24 -14.37
C TYR A 87 -12.58 -3.31 -14.97
N GLU A 88 -12.84 -3.23 -16.27
CA GLU A 88 -13.73 -4.16 -16.96
C GLU A 88 -13.23 -5.62 -16.94
N ASP A 89 -11.93 -5.83 -16.75
CA ASP A 89 -11.32 -7.17 -16.65
C ASP A 89 -11.42 -7.80 -15.23
N GLY A 90 -12.11 -7.13 -14.30
CA GLY A 90 -12.25 -7.57 -12.92
C GLY A 90 -11.09 -7.15 -12.01
N THR A 91 -10.07 -6.45 -12.54
CA THR A 91 -9.00 -5.89 -11.71
C THR A 91 -9.56 -4.81 -10.79
N VAL A 92 -9.03 -4.76 -9.57
CA VAL A 92 -9.37 -3.76 -8.56
C VAL A 92 -8.08 -3.10 -8.08
N ARG A 93 -7.97 -1.78 -8.26
CA ARG A 93 -6.84 -1.00 -7.78
C ARG A 93 -7.23 -0.25 -6.52
N PHE A 94 -6.58 -0.62 -5.41
CA PHE A 94 -6.62 0.09 -4.14
C PHE A 94 -5.42 1.03 -4.05
N THR A 95 -5.65 2.32 -3.86
CA THR A 95 -4.60 3.31 -3.64
C THR A 95 -4.91 4.11 -2.38
N MET A 96 -3.89 4.42 -1.58
CA MET A 96 -4.00 5.31 -0.44
C MET A 96 -2.79 6.26 -0.45
N ASP A 97 -3.06 7.55 -0.27
CA ASP A 97 -2.04 8.60 -0.28
C ASP A 97 -2.32 9.62 0.82
N GLU A 98 -1.34 10.47 1.12
CA GLU A 98 -1.50 11.58 2.05
C GLU A 98 -2.53 12.59 1.55
N ASN A 99 -3.39 13.07 2.45
CA ASN A 99 -4.23 14.20 2.17
C ASN A 99 -3.40 15.49 2.31
N HIS A 100 -2.78 15.92 1.22
CA HIS A 100 -1.88 17.08 1.21
C HIS A 100 -2.54 18.40 1.64
N ALA A 101 -3.88 18.52 1.53
CA ALA A 101 -4.60 19.67 2.08
C ALA A 101 -4.54 19.74 3.62
N ILE A 102 -4.29 18.61 4.28
CA ILE A 102 -4.22 18.48 5.73
C ILE A 102 -2.78 18.39 6.22
N VAL A 103 -1.96 17.51 5.62
CA VAL A 103 -0.58 17.26 6.08
C VAL A 103 0.42 18.31 5.57
N GLY A 104 -0.01 19.18 4.66
CA GLY A 104 0.82 20.18 4.00
C GLY A 104 1.56 19.62 2.79
N ASP A 105 1.80 20.48 1.81
CA ASP A 105 2.43 20.13 0.53
C ASP A 105 3.97 20.18 0.60
N ILE A 106 4.53 19.58 1.66
CA ILE A 106 5.99 19.61 1.88
C ILE A 106 6.70 18.76 0.82
N ARG A 107 6.08 17.64 0.45
CA ARG A 107 6.53 16.74 -0.62
C ARG A 107 5.37 15.85 -1.05
N THR A 108 5.28 15.57 -2.34
CA THR A 108 4.37 14.54 -2.87
C THR A 108 5.01 13.17 -2.76
N ARG A 109 4.20 12.14 -2.48
CA ARG A 109 4.69 10.75 -2.55
C ARG A 109 4.99 10.39 -4.00
N TYR A 110 6.06 9.63 -4.21
CA TYR A 110 6.41 9.19 -5.56
C TYR A 110 5.31 8.27 -6.11
N VAL A 111 4.79 8.62 -7.28
CA VAL A 111 3.86 7.78 -8.05
C VAL A 111 4.64 7.19 -9.21
N ILE A 112 4.62 5.85 -9.34
CA ILE A 112 5.19 5.18 -10.51
C ILE A 112 4.43 5.67 -11.74
N PRO A 113 5.11 6.27 -12.74
CA PRO A 113 4.46 6.78 -13.93
C PRO A 113 3.66 5.71 -14.67
N SER A 114 2.53 6.10 -15.23
CA SER A 114 1.79 5.27 -16.18
C SER A 114 2.67 4.93 -17.39
N GLY A 115 2.55 3.72 -17.90
CA GLY A 115 3.29 3.22 -19.05
C GLY A 115 4.69 2.68 -18.75
N ASP A 116 5.22 2.87 -17.54
CA ASP A 116 6.46 2.21 -17.11
C ASP A 116 6.17 0.74 -16.75
N ILE A 117 5.50 0.53 -15.61
CA ILE A 117 5.04 -0.80 -15.15
C ILE A 117 3.50 -0.83 -15.04
N ILE A 118 2.87 0.30 -14.74
CA ILE A 118 1.43 0.40 -14.52
C ILE A 118 0.76 0.86 -15.81
N GLN A 119 -0.16 0.08 -16.36
CA GLN A 119 -0.85 0.40 -17.62
C GLN A 119 -2.27 0.98 -17.43
N ASP A 120 -2.49 1.58 -16.26
CA ASP A 120 -3.79 2.07 -15.79
C ASP A 120 -4.56 2.94 -16.78
N GLU A 121 -3.85 3.86 -17.45
CA GLU A 121 -4.47 4.82 -18.37
C GLU A 121 -5.08 4.14 -19.61
N ASN A 122 -4.63 2.93 -19.93
CA ASN A 122 -5.10 2.14 -21.06
C ASN A 122 -6.13 1.07 -20.65
N MET A 123 -6.40 0.91 -19.35
CA MET A 123 -7.35 -0.08 -18.85
C MET A 123 -8.75 0.53 -18.74
N PRO A 124 -9.76 -0.02 -19.42
CA PRO A 124 -11.12 0.50 -19.35
C PRO A 124 -11.71 0.28 -17.95
N LEU A 125 -12.32 1.32 -17.39
CA LEU A 125 -13.00 1.27 -16.09
C LEU A 125 -14.34 0.53 -16.21
N ALA A 126 -14.68 -0.25 -15.18
CA ALA A 126 -15.94 -0.97 -15.07
C ALA A 126 -17.12 0.00 -15.07
N LYS A 127 -18.09 -0.25 -15.97
CA LYS A 127 -19.25 0.64 -16.18
C LYS A 127 -20.46 0.27 -15.33
N ASP A 128 -20.74 -1.02 -15.21
CA ASP A 128 -21.97 -1.53 -14.60
C ASP A 128 -21.71 -2.09 -13.21
N LEU A 129 -21.15 -1.25 -12.34
CA LEU A 129 -20.80 -1.64 -10.98
C LEU A 129 -21.95 -1.32 -10.02
N GLU A 130 -22.43 -2.33 -9.29
CA GLU A 130 -23.43 -2.11 -8.25
C GLU A 130 -22.71 -1.78 -6.94
N TYR A 131 -23.00 -0.59 -6.40
CA TYR A 131 -22.43 -0.11 -5.15
C TYR A 131 -23.50 0.00 -4.07
N THR A 132 -23.22 -0.54 -2.89
CA THR A 132 -24.04 -0.38 -1.70
C THR A 132 -23.19 0.00 -0.48
N TYR A 133 -23.78 0.81 0.39
CA TYR A 133 -23.21 1.14 1.69
C TYR A 133 -24.11 0.59 2.80
N SER A 134 -23.52 -0.12 3.75
CA SER A 134 -24.18 -0.57 4.97
C SER A 134 -23.71 0.29 6.15
N GLN A 135 -24.63 1.10 6.70
CA GLN A 135 -24.36 1.92 7.88
C GLN A 135 -24.17 1.06 9.14
N GLU A 136 -24.92 -0.03 9.26
CA GLU A 136 -24.84 -0.96 10.39
C GLU A 136 -23.49 -1.66 10.43
N GLU A 137 -23.05 -2.21 9.30
CA GLU A 137 -21.75 -2.89 9.20
C GLU A 137 -20.57 -1.93 9.02
N LYS A 138 -20.84 -0.64 8.77
CA LYS A 138 -19.86 0.37 8.34
C LYS A 138 -18.98 -0.18 7.21
N SER A 139 -19.63 -0.59 6.13
CA SER A 139 -18.96 -1.26 5.01
C SER A 139 -19.50 -0.79 3.67
N SER A 140 -18.62 -0.78 2.68
CA SER A 140 -18.95 -0.52 1.28
C SER A 140 -18.79 -1.81 0.48
N THR A 141 -19.82 -2.20 -0.25
CA THR A 141 -19.81 -3.41 -1.09
C THR A 141 -19.98 -3.03 -2.55
N PHE A 142 -19.15 -3.62 -3.39
CA PHE A 142 -19.13 -3.44 -4.83
C PHE A 142 -19.31 -4.81 -5.48
N ARG A 143 -20.36 -4.96 -6.29
CA ARG A 143 -20.52 -6.11 -7.18
C ARG A 143 -19.99 -5.69 -8.54
N VAL A 144 -18.81 -6.21 -8.89
CA VAL A 144 -18.07 -5.85 -10.11
C VAL A 144 -18.66 -6.58 -11.31
N ASP A 145 -19.03 -7.84 -11.11
CA ASP A 145 -19.73 -8.68 -12.07
C ASP A 145 -20.59 -9.73 -11.31
N LYS A 146 -21.10 -10.76 -12.00
CA LYS A 146 -21.95 -11.79 -11.38
C LYS A 146 -21.22 -12.67 -10.35
N SER A 147 -19.91 -12.81 -10.49
CA SER A 147 -19.02 -13.65 -9.69
C SER A 147 -18.16 -12.86 -8.69
N THR A 148 -17.80 -11.62 -9.02
CA THR A 148 -16.81 -10.84 -8.27
C THR A 148 -17.47 -9.82 -7.34
N VAL A 149 -17.18 -9.94 -6.05
CA VAL A 149 -17.62 -9.00 -5.00
C VAL A 149 -16.42 -8.46 -4.26
N VAL A 150 -16.38 -7.15 -4.08
CA VAL A 150 -15.37 -6.45 -3.30
C VAL A 150 -16.06 -5.78 -2.12
N LYS A 151 -15.58 -6.05 -0.91
CA LYS A 151 -16.10 -5.45 0.32
C LYS A 151 -15.00 -4.69 1.03
N LEU A 152 -15.23 -3.41 1.28
CA LEU A 152 -14.37 -2.55 2.09
C LEU A 152 -15.01 -2.35 3.46
N MET A 153 -14.42 -2.95 4.49
CA MET A 153 -14.76 -2.63 5.87
C MET A 153 -14.11 -1.29 6.23
N HIS A 154 -14.90 -0.34 6.70
CA HIS A 154 -14.42 1.01 7.01
C HIS A 154 -13.53 1.01 8.24
N ALA A 155 -13.89 0.22 9.27
CA ALA A 155 -13.02 -0.03 10.41
C ALA A 155 -11.81 -0.87 9.97
N GLY A 156 -10.61 -0.35 10.21
CA GLY A 156 -9.36 -1.03 9.84
C GLY A 156 -9.00 -0.92 8.36
N VAL A 157 -9.85 -0.34 7.50
CA VAL A 157 -9.62 -0.25 6.05
C VAL A 157 -9.25 -1.62 5.47
N ILE A 158 -10.15 -2.59 5.63
CA ILE A 158 -9.93 -3.98 5.20
C ILE A 158 -10.69 -4.21 3.91
N LEU A 159 -9.95 -4.48 2.82
CA LEU A 159 -10.53 -4.78 1.51
C LEU A 159 -10.53 -6.29 1.28
N THR A 160 -11.69 -6.88 1.12
CA THR A 160 -11.87 -8.31 0.78
C THR A 160 -12.37 -8.43 -0.65
N VAL A 161 -11.72 -9.28 -1.44
CA VAL A 161 -12.14 -9.66 -2.78
C VAL A 161 -12.59 -11.11 -2.73
N ALA A 162 -13.82 -11.35 -3.18
CA ALA A 162 -14.39 -12.67 -3.32
C ALA A 162 -14.82 -12.94 -4.76
N VAL A 163 -14.56 -14.15 -5.25
CA VAL A 163 -14.94 -14.64 -6.57
C VAL A 163 -15.75 -15.93 -6.38
N ASP A 164 -16.93 -16.00 -6.99
CA ASP A 164 -17.87 -17.13 -6.85
C ASP A 164 -18.20 -17.45 -5.38
N GLY A 165 -18.29 -16.40 -4.55
CA GLY A 165 -18.55 -16.52 -3.11
C GLY A 165 -17.34 -16.96 -2.27
N GLN A 166 -16.18 -17.24 -2.87
CA GLN A 166 -14.96 -17.59 -2.15
C GLN A 166 -14.03 -16.39 -2.03
N VAL A 167 -13.53 -16.13 -0.82
CA VAL A 167 -12.53 -15.07 -0.61
C VAL A 167 -11.21 -15.48 -1.24
N VAL A 168 -10.75 -14.70 -2.22
CA VAL A 168 -9.48 -14.92 -2.92
C VAL A 168 -8.36 -14.01 -2.40
N GLN A 169 -8.71 -12.85 -1.85
CA GLN A 169 -7.75 -11.91 -1.29
C GLN A 169 -8.36 -11.05 -0.19
N THR A 170 -7.57 -10.77 0.84
CA THR A 170 -7.90 -9.75 1.84
C THR A 170 -6.69 -8.87 2.08
N ILE A 171 -6.85 -7.57 1.83
CA ILE A 171 -5.87 -6.54 2.14
C ILE A 171 -6.07 -6.10 3.58
N ASN A 172 -4.97 -5.95 4.30
CA ASN A 172 -4.92 -5.53 5.69
C ASN A 172 -5.67 -6.42 6.71
N SER A 173 -5.83 -7.72 6.42
CA SER A 173 -6.50 -8.67 7.34
C SER A 173 -5.87 -8.76 8.74
N LYS A 174 -4.59 -8.41 8.88
CA LYS A 174 -3.83 -8.43 10.13
C LYS A 174 -3.61 -7.04 10.74
N ASN A 175 -4.23 -5.98 10.22
CA ASN A 175 -3.94 -4.60 10.64
C ASN A 175 -2.44 -4.23 10.53
N HIS A 176 -1.77 -4.66 9.46
CA HIS A 176 -0.35 -4.38 9.19
C HIS A 176 -0.14 -3.16 8.28
N LEU A 177 -1.20 -2.60 7.71
CA LEU A 177 -1.13 -1.35 6.96
C LEU A 177 -0.50 -0.28 7.86
N VAL A 178 0.48 0.42 7.30
CA VAL A 178 1.10 1.59 7.91
C VAL A 178 1.59 2.51 6.81
N ILE A 179 1.27 3.78 6.95
CA ILE A 179 1.79 4.89 6.15
C ILE A 179 2.42 5.85 7.15
N GLU A 180 3.75 5.98 7.07
CA GLU A 180 4.58 6.85 7.92
C GLU A 180 4.63 8.28 7.41
#